data_AF-A0A8S1D411-F1
#
_entry.id   AF-A0A8S1D411-F1
#
_cell.length_a   1.000
_cell.length_b   1.000
_cell.length_c   1.000
_cell.angle_alpha   90.00
_cell.angle_beta   90.00
_cell.angle_gamma   90.00
#
_symmetry.space_group_name_H-M   'P 1'
#
loop_
_entity.id
_entity.type
_entity.pdbx_description
1 polymer ?
#
loop_
_entity_poly.entity_id
_entity_poly.type
_entity_poly.pdbx_seq_one_letter_code
_entity_poly.pdbx_strand_id
1 'polypeptide(L)' 'MSQVGRFREFLNRNIVAIVSIPTIVLLHWGWLKLQDVEVLIRPEEKRGLPIFEGAKLLETKIEEKLDSWKKAKEDAPK' A
#
# COMPACT_ATOMS: atom_id res chain seq x y z
N MET A 1 -11.51 14.86 26.16
CA MET A 1 -11.95 13.64 25.45
C MET A 1 -10.81 12.63 25.42
N SER A 2 -11.04 11.41 25.91
CA SER A 2 -10.01 10.36 26.00
C SER A 2 -9.44 10.00 24.63
N GLN A 3 -8.11 9.85 24.52
CA GLN A 3 -7.41 9.43 23.29
C GLN A 3 -8.00 8.14 22.69
N VAL A 4 -8.47 7.22 23.54
CA VAL A 4 -9.07 5.94 23.15
C VAL A 4 -10.36 6.14 22.35
N GLY A 5 -11.17 7.13 22.72
CA GLY A 5 -12.42 7.44 22.01
C GLY A 5 -12.17 7.91 20.58
N ARG A 6 -11.15 8.77 20.38
CA ARG A 6 -10.80 9.28 19.04
C ARG A 6 -10.22 8.19 18.14
N PHE A 7 -9.45 7.26 18.69
CA PHE A 7 -8.89 6.15 17.92
C PHE A 7 -9.99 5.18 17.46
N ARG A 8 -10.95 4.89 18.33
CA ARG A 8 -12.10 4.04 18.00
C ARG A 8 -13.01 4.67 16.93
N GLU A 9 -13.25 5.98 17.02
CA GLU A 9 -13.97 6.74 16.00
C GLU A 9 -13.25 6.67 14.64
N PHE A 10 -11.93 6.82 14.64
CA PHE A 10 -11.11 6.73 13.44
C PHE A 10 -11.15 5.35 12.79
N LEU A 11 -11.03 4.28 13.59
CA LEU A 11 -11.14 2.90 13.10
C LEU A 11 -12.53 2.63 12.52
N ASN A 12 -13.59 3.05 13.20
CA ASN A 12 -14.96 2.87 12.71
C ASN A 12 -15.22 3.63 11.41
N ARG A 13 -14.69 4.86 11.28
CA ARG A 13 -14.87 5.68 10.09
C ARG A 13 -14.12 5.14 8.86
N ASN A 14 -13.01 4.43 9.08
CA ASN A 14 -12.14 3.91 8.01
C ASN A 14 -12.16 2.38 7.91
N ILE A 15 -13.09 1.70 8.58
CA ILE A 15 -13.08 0.24 8.71
C ILE A 15 -13.13 -0.47 7.35
N VAL A 16 -13.89 0.09 6.41
CA VAL A 16 -13.96 -0.43 5.03
C VAL A 16 -12.60 -0.38 4.36
N ALA A 17 -11.84 0.71 4.48
CA ALA A 17 -10.49 0.79 3.92
C ALA A 17 -9.52 -0.17 4.62
N ILE A 18 -9.59 -0.25 5.96
CA ILE A 18 -8.75 -1.12 6.77
C ILE A 18 -8.93 -2.60 6.40
N VAL A 19 -10.15 -3.01 6.01
CA VAL A 19 -10.43 -4.39 5.59
C VAL A 19 -10.19 -4.59 4.09
N SER A 20 -10.61 -3.65 3.25
CA SER A 20 -10.52 -3.77 1.79
C SER A 20 -9.09 -3.76 1.28
N ILE A 21 -8.21 -2.90 1.83
CA ILE A 21 -6.81 -2.81 1.40
C ILE A 21 -6.09 -4.17 1.53
N PRO A 22 -6.04 -4.82 2.72
CA PRO A 22 -5.41 -6.13 2.84
C PRO A 22 -6.12 -7.22 2.02
N THR A 23 -7.45 -7.14 1.85
CA THR A 23 -8.19 -8.09 1.00
C THR A 23 -7.75 -8.02 -0.45
N ILE A 24 -7.64 -6.80 -1.00
CA ILE A 24 -7.17 -6.59 -2.38
C ILE A 24 -5.72 -7.07 -2.50
N VAL A 25 -4.84 -6.77 -1.54
CA VAL A 25 -3.45 -7.23 -1.55
C VAL A 25 -3.37 -8.76 -1.57
N LEU A 26 -4.18 -9.45 -0.77
CA LEU A 26 -4.24 -10.91 -0.75
C LEU A 26 -4.73 -11.49 -2.07
N LEU A 27 -5.73 -10.87 -2.70
CA LEU A 27 -6.24 -11.29 -3.99
C LEU A 27 -5.17 -11.17 -5.09
N HIS A 28 -4.38 -10.10 -5.06
CA HIS A 28 -3.24 -9.90 -5.95
C HIS A 28 -2.15 -10.94 -5.70
N TRP A 29 -1.82 -11.20 -4.44
CA TRP A 29 -0.82 -12.20 -4.11
C TRP A 29 -1.26 -13.61 -4.52
N GLY A 30 -2.54 -13.95 -4.32
CA GLY A 30 -3.13 -15.21 -4.78
C GLY A 30 -3.05 -15.35 -6.30
N TRP A 31 -3.34 -14.29 -7.05
CA TRP A 31 -3.20 -14.29 -8.51
C TRP A 31 -1.75 -14.49 -8.96
N LEU A 32 -0.79 -13.86 -8.29
CA LEU A 32 0.63 -14.03 -8.58
C LEU A 32 1.09 -15.47 -8.32
N LYS A 33 0.61 -16.08 -7.24
CA LYS A 33 0.82 -17.49 -6.90
C LYS A 33 0.21 -18.45 -7.94
N LEU A 34 -0.94 -18.09 -8.51
CA LEU A 34 -1.59 -18.84 -9.59
C LEU A 34 -0.77 -18.78 -10.89
N GLN A 35 -0.17 -17.63 -11.22
CA GLN A 35 0.73 -17.49 -12.38
C GLN A 35 2.07 -18.23 -12.21
N ASP A 36 2.43 -18.62 -10.99
CA ASP A 36 3.64 -19.40 -10.71
C ASP A 36 3.50 -20.87 -11.11
N VAL A 37 2.26 -21.34 -11.31
CA VAL A 37 2.00 -22.69 -11.80
C VAL A 37 2.27 -22.73 -13.31
N GLU A 38 3.47 -23.19 -13.68
CA GLU A 38 3.96 -23.32 -15.07
C GLU A 38 3.04 -24.12 -16.01
N VAL A 39 2.15 -24.96 -15.47
CA VAL A 39 1.14 -25.70 -16.24
C VAL A 39 0.13 -24.78 -16.93
N LEU A 40 -0.10 -23.57 -16.40
CA LEU A 40 -1.17 -22.68 -16.87
C LEU A 40 -0.66 -21.50 -17.73
N ILE A 41 0.58 -21.04 -17.54
CA ILE A 41 1.10 -19.85 -18.23
C ILE A 41 2.60 -20.03 -18.53
N ARG A 42 3.01 -19.79 -19.78
CA ARG A 42 4.43 -19.80 -20.19
C ARG A 42 5.20 -18.64 -19.54
N PRO A 43 6.47 -18.82 -19.15
CA PRO A 43 7.25 -17.80 -18.45
C PRO A 43 7.37 -16.46 -19.21
N GLU A 44 7.23 -16.51 -20.54
CA GLU A 44 7.27 -15.37 -21.47
C GLU A 44 6.03 -14.46 -21.39
N GLU A 45 4.89 -15.00 -20.97
CA GLU A 45 3.60 -14.29 -20.91
C GLU A 45 3.22 -13.84 -19.50
N LYS A 46 4.10 -14.05 -18.51
CA LYS A 46 3.90 -13.61 -17.13
C LYS A 46 3.83 -12.08 -17.10
N ARG A 47 2.62 -11.52 -17.23
CA ARG A 47 2.36 -10.10 -16.98
C ARG A 47 2.40 -9.86 -15.47
N GLY A 48 3.48 -9.21 -15.05
CA GLY A 48 3.57 -8.62 -13.72
C GLY A 48 2.31 -7.83 -13.41
N LEU A 49 1.77 -8.04 -12.22
CA LEU A 49 0.54 -7.40 -11.79
C LEU A 49 0.76 -5.87 -11.73
N PRO A 50 -0.04 -5.06 -12.45
CA PRO A 50 0.13 -3.60 -12.50
C PRO A 50 -0.03 -2.92 -11.13
N ILE A 51 -0.57 -3.64 -10.15
CA ILE A 51 -0.73 -3.17 -8.77
C ILE A 51 0.58 -3.20 -7.98
N PHE A 52 1.52 -4.09 -8.30
CA PHE A 52 2.86 -4.03 -7.70
C PHE A 52 3.66 -2.84 -8.26
N GLU A 53 3.53 -2.56 -9.56
CA GLU A 53 4.12 -1.35 -10.17
C GLU A 53 3.50 -0.07 -9.59
N GLY A 54 2.17 -0.03 -9.47
CA GLY A 54 1.45 1.08 -8.86
C GLY A 54 1.79 1.28 -7.38
N ALA A 55 1.92 0.20 -6.60
CA ALA A 55 2.32 0.26 -5.19
C ALA A 55 3.75 0.76 -5.03
N LYS A 56 4.68 0.30 -5.88
CA LYS A 56 6.06 0.77 -5.87
C LYS A 56 6.15 2.26 -6.21
N LEU A 57 5.39 2.72 -7.20
CA LEU A 57 5.28 4.14 -7.53
C LEU A 57 4.66 4.97 -6.40
N LEU A 58 3.68 4.42 -5.68
CA LEU A 58 3.10 5.08 -4.51
C LEU A 58 4.11 5.18 -3.36
N GLU A 59 4.86 4.12 -3.10
CA GLU A 59 5.92 4.07 -2.08
C GLU A 59 6.99 5.13 -2.36
N THR A 60 7.48 5.23 -3.61
CA THR A 60 8.49 6.23 -3.98
C THR A 60 7.96 7.66 -3.78
N LYS A 61 6.71 7.93 -4.17
CA LYS A 61 6.09 9.25 -3.99
C LYS A 61 5.85 9.60 -2.53
N ILE A 62 5.52 8.62 -1.69
CA ILE A 62 5.35 8.83 -0.24
C ILE A 62 6.71 9.12 0.39
N GLU A 63 7.76 8.40 0.00
CA GLU A 63 9.12 8.59 0.51
C GLU A 63 9.69 9.97 0.14
N GLU A 64 9.56 10.42 -1.12
CA GLU A 64 9.92 11.78 -1.54
C GLU A 64 9.15 12.87 -0.77
N LYS A 65 7.84 12.66 -0.54
CA LYS A 65 7.05 13.56 0.28
C LYS A 65 7.50 13.57 1.74
N LEU A 66 7.88 12.43 2.30
CA LEU A 66 8.34 12.34 3.67
C LEU A 66 9.68 13.10 3.86
N ASP A 67 10.60 12.92 2.91
CA ASP A 67 11.91 13.57 2.92
C ASP A 67 11.83 15.08 2.71
N SER A 68 10.98 15.55 1.79
CA SER A 68 10.73 17.00 1.64
C SER A 68 10.15 17.64 2.90
N TRP A 69 9.26 16.94 3.61
CA TRP A 69 8.70 17.42 4.88
C TRP A 69 9.72 17.42 6.02
N LYS A 70 10.62 16.42 6.06
CA LYS A 70 11.74 16.40 7.01
C LYS A 70 12.68 17.58 6.77
N LYS A 71 13.04 17.82 5.51
CA LYS A 71 13.94 18.92 5.12
C LYS A 71 13.34 20.29 5.48
N ALA A 72 12.08 20.53 5.13
CA ALA A 72 11.37 21.75 5.52
C ALA A 72 11.25 21.97 7.04
N LYS A 73 11.31 20.89 7.84
CA LYS A 73 11.32 20.97 9.30
C LYS A 73 12.71 21.23 9.89
N GLU A 74 13.76 20.78 9.21
CA GLU A 74 15.15 21.03 9.59
C GLU A 74 15.60 22.44 9.22
N ASP A 75 15.06 22.97 8.12
CA ASP A 75 15.28 24.34 7.63
C ASP A 75 14.44 25.39 8.38
N ALA A 76 13.49 24.96 9.23
CA ALA A 76 12.64 25.85 10.00
C ALA A 76 13.43 26.45 11.18
N PRO A 77 13.48 27.79 11.34
CA PRO A 77 14.16 28.41 12.47
C PRO A 77 13.49 27.97 13.79
N LYS A 78 14.34 27.58 14.76
CA LYS A 78 13.96 27.21 16.13
C LYS A 78 13.19 28.32 16.84
#